data_AF-A0A8G1ZIV5-F1
#
_entry.id   AF-A0A8G1ZIV5-F1
#
_cell.length_a   1.000
_cell.length_b   1.000
_cell.length_c   1.000
_cell.angle_alpha   90.00
_cell.angle_beta   90.00
_cell.angle_gamma   90.00
#
_symmetry.space_group_name_H-M   'P 1'
#
loop_
_entity.id
_entity.type
_entity.pdbx_description
1 polymer ?
#
loop_
_entity_poly.entity_id
_entity_poly.type
_entity_poly.pdbx_seq_one_letter_code
_entity_poly.pdbx_strand_id
1 'polypeptide(L)'
;MSTRMDEEEWEHALLLFRACLPRRGRKADDRRFLEALHFFTVENVRWRSLPKDYGHWHSVWTRFDRLSKADMFAPFSTRWLR
;
A
#
# COMPACT_ATOMS: atom_id res chain seq x y z
N MET A 1 -2.44 6.60 16.02
CA MET A 1 -3.43 5.69 15.41
C MET A 1 -2.76 4.32 15.33
N SER A 2 -3.10 3.40 16.23
CA SER A 2 -2.34 2.16 16.42
C SER A 2 -2.86 1.08 15.47
N THR A 3 -2.40 1.11 14.22
CA THR A 3 -2.55 -0.03 13.30
C THR A 3 -1.74 -1.19 13.88
N ARG A 4 -2.46 -2.24 14.23
CA ARG A 4 -2.17 -3.41 15.08
C ARG A 4 -0.94 -4.26 14.70
N MET A 5 -0.08 -3.81 13.79
CA MET A 5 1.16 -4.49 13.41
C MET A 5 2.34 -3.97 14.22
N ASP A 6 3.14 -4.87 14.77
CA ASP A 6 4.39 -4.54 15.44
C ASP A 6 5.52 -4.18 14.44
N GLU A 7 6.63 -3.65 14.94
CA GLU A 7 7.74 -3.22 14.08
C GLU A 7 8.39 -4.39 13.32
N GLU A 8 8.46 -5.58 13.93
CA GLU A 8 9.06 -6.77 13.31
C GLU A 8 8.18 -7.31 12.17
N GLU A 9 6.86 -7.29 12.34
CA GLU A 9 5.88 -7.60 11.31
C GLU A 9 5.98 -6.60 10.15
N TRP A 10 6.18 -5.31 10.44
CA TRP A 10 6.41 -4.30 9.41
C TRP A 10 7.70 -4.56 8.64
N GLU A 11 8.79 -4.91 9.31
CA GLU A 11 10.05 -5.24 8.64
C GLU A 11 9.91 -6.46 7.73
N HIS A 12 9.24 -7.52 8.19
CA HIS A 12 8.96 -8.69 7.36
C HIS A 12 8.08 -8.36 6.15
N ALA A 13 7.01 -7.59 6.35
CA ALA A 13 6.14 -7.15 5.26
C ALA A 13 6.91 -6.31 4.23
N LEU A 14 7.78 -5.41 4.70
CA LEU A 14 8.65 -4.60 3.84
C LEU A 14 9.64 -5.44 3.05
N LEU A 15 10.24 -6.46 3.68
CA LEU A 15 11.18 -7.36 3.04
C LEU A 15 10.53 -8.13 1.90
N LEU A 16 9.36 -8.74 2.16
CA LEU A 16 8.57 -9.45 1.15
C LEU A 16 8.11 -8.51 0.03
N PHE A 17 7.60 -7.33 0.39
CA PHE A 17 7.15 -6.34 -0.58
C PHE A 17 8.30 -5.91 -1.51
N ARG A 18 9.47 -5.61 -0.96
CA ARG A 18 10.67 -5.24 -1.73
C ARG A 18 11.17 -6.36 -2.62
N ALA A 19 11.04 -7.62 -2.21
CA ALA A 19 11.41 -8.76 -3.03
C ALA A 19 10.50 -8.91 -4.27
N CYS A 20 9.23 -8.53 -4.15
CA CYS A 20 8.26 -8.56 -5.25
C CYS A 20 8.29 -7.30 -6.13
N LEU A 21 8.89 -6.20 -5.68
CA LEU A 21 8.98 -4.98 -6.47
C LEU A 21 9.90 -5.19 -7.69
N PRO A 22 9.54 -4.62 -8.86
CA PRO A 22 10.44 -4.63 -10.01
C PRO A 22 11.75 -3.93 -9.65
N ARG A 23 12.89 -4.50 -10.08
CA ARG A 23 14.25 -3.99 -9.83
C ARG A 23 14.47 -2.54 -10.31
N ARG A 24 13.58 -2.02 -11.17
CA ARG A 24 13.66 -0.70 -11.78
C ARG A 24 12.46 0.16 -11.34
N GLY A 25 12.75 1.26 -10.66
CA GLY A 25 11.75 2.23 -10.21
C GLY A 25 12.35 3.23 -9.22
N ARG A 26 11.70 4.38 -9.03
CA ARG A 26 12.09 5.36 -8.01
C ARG A 26 11.90 4.71 -6.64
N LYS A 27 12.91 4.75 -5.76
CA LYS A 27 12.76 4.38 -4.36
C LYS A 27 11.81 5.38 -3.70
N ALA A 28 10.53 5.01 -3.57
CA ALA A 28 9.55 5.74 -2.79
C ALA A 28 9.55 5.17 -1.36
N ASP A 29 8.91 5.87 -0.42
CA ASP A 29 8.71 5.38 0.95
C ASP A 29 7.78 4.15 0.93
N ASP A 30 8.37 2.95 0.83
CA ASP A 30 7.65 1.67 0.82
C ASP A 30 6.84 1.47 2.10
N ARG A 31 7.41 1.89 3.24
CA ARG A 31 6.77 1.80 4.55
C ARG A 31 5.47 2.59 4.60
N ARG A 32 5.52 3.88 4.27
CA ARG A 32 4.32 4.73 4.22
C ARG A 32 3.27 4.22 3.24
N PHE A 33 3.70 3.65 2.12
CA PHE A 33 2.78 3.05 1.15
C PHE A 33 2.05 1.83 1.73
N LEU A 34 2.77 0.92 2.38
CA LEU A 34 2.16 -0.25 3.01
C LEU A 34 1.30 0.13 4.22
N GLU A 35 1.71 1.10 5.03
CA GLU A 35 0.90 1.63 6.13
C GLU A 35 -0.43 2.22 5.60
N ALA A 36 -0.38 2.97 4.48
CA ALA A 36 -1.58 3.47 3.82
C ALA A 36 -2.50 2.35 3.32
N LEU A 37 -1.93 1.31 2.69
CA LEU A 37 -2.69 0.14 2.25
C LEU A 37 -3.34 -0.61 3.41
N HIS A 38 -2.58 -0.82 4.50
CA HIS A 38 -3.08 -1.46 5.70
C HIS A 38 -4.26 -0.66 6.30
N PHE A 39 -4.17 0.67 6.33
CA PHE A 39 -5.27 1.53 6.74
C PHE A 39 -6.54 1.31 5.90
N PHE A 40 -6.42 1.22 4.56
CA PHE A 40 -7.57 0.91 3.71
C PHE A 40 -8.17 -0.47 4.02
N THR A 41 -7.34 -1.49 4.27
CA THR A 41 -7.84 -2.83 4.57
C THR A 41 -8.54 -2.94 5.93
N VAL A 42 -8.09 -2.18 6.93
CA VAL A 42 -8.65 -2.23 8.29
C VAL A 42 -9.88 -1.34 8.42
N GLU A 43 -9.81 -0.11 7.94
CA GLU A 43 -10.87 0.89 8.14
C GLU A 43 -11.97 0.79 7.06
N ASN A 44 -11.72 0.02 5.99
CA ASN A 44 -12.63 -0.13 4.84
C ASN A 44 -13.09 1.23 4.24
N VAL A 45 -12.23 2.24 4.29
CA VAL A 45 -12.52 3.60 3.85
C VAL A 45 -12.20 3.81 2.38
N ARG A 46 -12.84 4.82 1.76
CA ARG A 46 -12.55 5.24 0.39
C ARG A 46 -11.16 5.88 0.29
N TRP A 47 -10.50 5.77 -0.86
CA TRP A 47 -9.20 6.38 -1.16
C TRP A 47 -9.06 7.85 -0.78
N ARG A 48 -10.13 8.63 -0.96
CA ARG A 48 -10.17 10.06 -0.63
C ARG A 48 -10.18 10.39 0.85
N SER A 49 -10.48 9.40 1.70
CA SER A 49 -10.50 9.55 3.16
C SER A 49 -9.14 9.26 3.80
N LEU A 50 -8.09 9.01 3.00
CA LEU A 50 -6.75 8.76 3.53
C LEU A 50 -6.24 9.98 4.31
N PRO A 51 -5.80 9.79 5.56
CA PRO A 51 -5.13 10.85 6.32
C PRO A 51 -3.92 11.39 5.58
N LYS A 52 -3.71 12.71 5.66
CA LYS A 52 -2.58 13.40 5.01
C LYS A 52 -1.21 12.93 5.53
N ASP A 53 -1.19 12.31 6.72
CA ASP A 53 0.01 11.76 7.36
C ASP A 53 0.69 10.66 6.52
N TYR A 54 -0.10 9.93 5.72
CA TYR A 54 0.40 8.90 4.80
C TYR A 54 0.82 9.45 3.43
N GLY A 55 0.67 10.76 3.22
CA GLY A 55 0.95 11.44 1.96
C GLY A 55 -0.28 11.61 1.07
N HIS A 56 -0.04 12.06 -0.17
CA HIS A 56 -1.12 12.38 -1.10
C HIS A 56 -1.78 11.10 -1.63
N TRP A 57 -3.09 10.94 -1.40
CA TRP A 57 -3.85 9.74 -1.78
C TRP A 57 -3.68 9.35 -3.25
N HIS A 58 -3.58 10.33 -4.17
CA HIS A 58 -3.40 10.06 -5.60
C HIS A 58 -2.04 9.39 -5.89
N SER A 59 -1.01 9.69 -5.12
CA SER A 59 0.31 9.07 -5.25
C SER A 59 0.27 7.61 -4.83
N VAL A 60 -0.43 7.32 -3.72
CA VAL A 60 -0.67 5.95 -3.24
C VAL A 60 -1.49 5.17 -4.25
N TRP A 61 -2.60 5.74 -4.73
CA TRP A 61 -3.44 5.14 -5.76
C TRP A 61 -2.67 4.85 -7.06
N THR A 62 -1.92 5.82 -7.58
CA THR A 62 -1.14 5.65 -8.82
C THR A 62 -0.11 4.52 -8.69
N ARG A 63 0.50 4.39 -7.51
CA ARG A 63 1.44 3.30 -7.23
C ARG A 63 0.71 1.96 -7.12
N PHE A 64 -0.43 1.92 -6.45
CA PHE A 64 -1.28 0.73 -6.34
C PHE A 64 -1.77 0.25 -7.72
N ASP A 65 -2.30 1.14 -8.56
CA ASP A 65 -2.77 0.84 -9.92
C ASP A 65 -1.66 0.21 -10.77
N ARG A 66 -0.43 0.76 -10.71
CA ARG A 66 0.72 0.17 -11.41
C ARG A 66 1.06 -1.24 -10.92
N LEU A 67 1.05 -1.47 -9.61
CA LEU A 67 1.38 -2.78 -9.04
C LEU A 67 0.26 -3.79 -9.27
N SER A 68 -1.00 -3.36 -9.23
CA SER A 68 -2.15 -4.20 -9.54
C SER A 68 -2.14 -4.65 -11.01
N LYS A 69 -1.74 -3.77 -11.93
CA LYS A 69 -1.54 -4.13 -13.35
C LYS A 69 -0.36 -5.09 -13.57
N ALA A 70 0.57 -5.14 -12.64
CA ALA A 70 1.67 -6.11 -12.61
C ALA A 70 1.28 -7.41 -11.87
N ASP A 71 -0.01 -7.65 -11.68
CA ASP A 71 -0.59 -8.83 -11.00
C ASP A 71 -0.27 -8.96 -9.50
N MET A 72 0.50 -8.02 -8.93
CA MET A 72 0.90 -8.04 -7.52
C MET A 72 -0.27 -7.84 -6.55
N PHE A 73 -1.33 -7.14 -6.98
CA PHE A 73 -2.53 -6.88 -6.19
C PHE A 73 -3.82 -7.25 -6.94
N ALA A 74 -3.75 -8.12 -7.94
CA ALA A 74 -4.91 -8.53 -8.75
C ALA A 74 -6.16 -8.92 -7.91
N PRO A 75 -6.04 -9.71 -6.82
CA PRO A 75 -7.19 -10.07 -5.98
C PRO A 75 -7.84 -8.88 -5.26
N PHE A 76 -7.07 -7.83 -5.01
CA PHE A 76 -7.58 -6.60 -4.37
C PHE A 76 -8.23 -5.68 -5.40
N SER A 77 -7.87 -5.72 -6.68
CA SER A 77 -8.42 -4.80 -7.68
C SER A 77 -9.95 -4.91 -7.86
N THR A 78 -10.49 -6.12 -7.82
CA THR A 78 -11.90 -6.42 -8.09
C THR A 78 -12.85 -6.01 -6.96
N ARG A 79 -12.34 -5.89 -5.73
CA ARG A 79 -13.14 -5.50 -4.55
C ARG A 79 -13.27 -3.98 -4.39
N TRP A 80 -12.37 -3.20 -5.00
CA TRP A 80 -12.23 -1.76 -4.76
C TRP A 80 -12.49 -0.89 -6.00
N LEU A 81 -12.82 -1.52 -7.14
CA LEU A 81 -13.25 -0.89 -8.39
C LEU A 81 -14.79 -0.88 -8.59
N ARG A 82 -15.56 -1.34 -7.60
CA ARG A 82 -17.04 -1.29 -7.63
C ARG A 82 -17.59 -0.28 -6.62
#